data_AF-A0A9X0WN89-F1
#
_entry.id   AF-A0A9X0WN89-F1
#
_cell.length_a   1.000
_cell.length_b   1.000
_cell.length_c   1.000
_cell.angle_alpha   90.00
_cell.angle_beta   90.00
_cell.angle_gamma   90.00
#
_symmetry.space_group_name_H-M   'P 1'
#
loop_
_entity.id
_entity.type
_entity.pdbx_description
1 polymer ?
#
loop_
_entity_poly.entity_id
_entity_poly.type
_entity_poly.pdbx_seq_one_letter_code
_entity_poly.pdbx_strand_id
1 'polypeptide(L)'
;MFAESLKDLQAELIEHPIYRAVESVDELRRFMRIHVFAVWDFMSLAKSLQNSLTCTQIPWVPPLDEASARLINDIILNEESDVDRAGVAASHLTLYLKAMQEIGAPTDLFDEFLSHVKKGAAVDDALREAGVPAYAQEFVSSNIFLANHGSVEEVASCFLFGREESIPIMFRALLHKWGIAVDEAPGMIYYLERHIELDSKQHGPAATKILEKLIGNDSVRHAKALHSAQEAIRARIRLWDGLLDQFSIGQERINQVSAFAELVHE
;
A
#
# COMPACT_ATOMS: atom_id res chain seq x y z
N MET A 1 -18.77 -0.44 -11.45
CA MET A 1 -18.36 -1.10 -12.72
C MET A 1 -18.06 -2.59 -12.56
N PHE A 2 -17.17 -3.04 -11.66
CA PHE A 2 -16.71 -4.44 -11.61
C PHE A 2 -17.22 -5.28 -10.43
N ALA A 3 -18.25 -4.82 -9.71
CA ALA A 3 -18.65 -5.36 -8.42
C ALA A 3 -18.83 -6.88 -8.40
N GLU A 4 -19.52 -7.45 -9.40
CA GLU A 4 -19.73 -8.90 -9.46
C GLU A 4 -18.43 -9.68 -9.72
N SER A 5 -17.56 -9.17 -10.60
CA SER A 5 -16.30 -9.83 -10.98
C SER A 5 -15.19 -9.74 -9.93
N LEU A 6 -15.29 -8.80 -8.98
CA LEU A 6 -14.31 -8.60 -7.91
C LEU A 6 -14.79 -9.10 -6.55
N LYS A 7 -16.08 -9.43 -6.40
CA LYS A 7 -16.72 -9.73 -5.11
C LYS A 7 -15.95 -10.75 -4.27
N ASP A 8 -15.59 -11.88 -4.86
CA ASP A 8 -14.96 -12.98 -4.12
C ASP A 8 -13.53 -12.61 -3.70
N LEU A 9 -12.77 -11.97 -4.60
CA LEU A 9 -11.42 -11.48 -4.29
C LEU A 9 -11.45 -10.38 -3.22
N GLN A 10 -12.43 -9.48 -3.27
CA GLN A 10 -12.61 -8.44 -2.25
C GLN A 10 -12.99 -9.06 -0.90
N ALA A 11 -13.84 -10.09 -0.87
CA ALA A 11 -14.19 -10.79 0.36
C ALA A 11 -12.96 -11.48 0.98
N GLU A 12 -12.16 -12.17 0.17
CA GLU A 12 -10.90 -12.79 0.60
C GLU A 12 -9.92 -11.75 1.17
N LEU A 13 -9.79 -10.61 0.50
CA LEU A 13 -8.95 -9.50 0.92
C LEU A 13 -9.37 -8.92 2.29
N ILE A 14 -10.68 -8.78 2.52
CA ILE A 14 -11.26 -8.17 3.72
C ILE A 14 -11.20 -9.12 4.92
N GLU A 15 -11.42 -10.41 4.69
CA GLU A 15 -11.41 -11.44 5.73
C GLU A 15 -10.03 -12.09 5.94
N HIS A 16 -8.98 -11.55 5.29
CA HIS A 16 -7.65 -12.12 5.33
C HIS A 16 -7.15 -12.33 6.78
N PRO A 17 -6.58 -13.51 7.13
CA PRO A 17 -6.20 -13.82 8.51
C PRO A 17 -5.15 -12.88 9.11
N ILE A 18 -4.39 -12.18 8.27
CA ILE A 18 -3.33 -11.26 8.71
C ILE A 18 -3.81 -10.22 9.71
N TYR A 19 -5.05 -9.71 9.58
CA TYR A 19 -5.57 -8.68 10.47
C TYR A 19 -5.74 -9.18 11.90
N ARG A 20 -5.93 -10.49 12.10
CA ARG A 20 -6.01 -11.11 13.43
C ARG A 20 -4.64 -11.50 13.97
N ALA A 21 -3.65 -11.67 13.08
CA ALA A 21 -2.29 -12.03 13.46
C ALA A 21 -1.47 -10.82 13.92
N VAL A 22 -1.93 -9.58 13.70
CA VAL A 22 -1.34 -8.36 14.23
C VAL A 22 -2.05 -7.98 15.53
N GLU A 23 -1.72 -8.68 16.63
CA GLU A 23 -2.39 -8.50 17.92
C GLU A 23 -1.50 -7.80 18.98
N SER A 24 -0.19 -7.72 18.74
CA SER A 24 0.80 -7.10 19.62
C SER A 24 1.73 -6.14 18.87
N VAL A 25 2.46 -5.31 19.63
CA VAL A 25 3.45 -4.36 19.08
C VAL A 25 4.54 -5.08 18.30
N ASP A 26 4.91 -6.30 18.70
CA ASP A 26 5.94 -7.07 18.00
C ASP A 26 5.47 -7.56 16.63
N GLU A 27 4.22 -8.04 16.50
CA GLU A 27 3.67 -8.36 15.19
C GLU A 27 3.47 -7.12 14.34
N LEU A 28 3.05 -6.00 14.94
CA LEU A 28 2.94 -4.73 14.23
C LEU A 28 4.29 -4.29 13.66
N ARG A 29 5.39 -4.38 14.44
CA ARG A 29 6.74 -4.06 13.95
C ARG A 29 7.11 -4.91 12.73
N ARG A 30 6.80 -6.22 12.77
CA ARG A 30 7.06 -7.14 11.65
C ARG A 30 6.18 -6.80 10.44
N PHE A 31 4.90 -6.48 10.66
CA PHE A 31 3.99 -6.02 9.62
C PHE A 31 4.52 -4.76 8.93
N MET A 32 4.87 -3.74 9.71
CA MET A 32 5.33 -2.45 9.19
C MET A 32 6.63 -2.55 8.42
N ARG A 33 7.58 -3.39 8.88
CA ARG A 33 8.87 -3.62 8.22
C ARG A 33 8.74 -4.05 6.75
N ILE A 34 7.63 -4.69 6.40
CA ILE A 34 7.33 -5.12 5.02
C ILE A 34 6.30 -4.20 4.35
N HIS A 35 5.26 -3.78 5.07
CA HIS A 35 4.20 -2.95 4.50
C HIS A 35 4.70 -1.57 4.03
N VAL A 36 5.78 -1.04 4.63
CA VAL A 36 6.41 0.23 4.20
C VAL A 36 6.75 0.28 2.71
N PHE A 37 7.08 -0.86 2.08
CA PHE A 37 7.34 -0.93 0.65
C PHE A 37 6.09 -0.67 -0.20
N ALA A 38 4.92 -1.13 0.26
CA ALA A 38 3.64 -0.84 -0.38
C ALA A 38 3.17 0.60 -0.15
N VAL A 39 3.57 1.22 0.96
CA VAL A 39 3.35 2.66 1.20
C VAL A 39 4.19 3.48 0.23
N TRP A 40 5.44 3.06 -0.02
CA TRP A 40 6.32 3.72 -0.99
C TRP A 40 5.86 3.54 -2.44
N ASP A 41 5.49 2.33 -2.86
CA ASP A 41 5.13 2.05 -4.26
C ASP A 41 3.81 2.71 -4.70
N PHE A 42 2.92 2.98 -3.75
CA PHE A 42 1.67 3.71 -3.98
C PHE A 42 1.93 5.03 -4.70
N MET A 43 2.95 5.77 -4.25
CA MET A 43 3.28 7.06 -4.85
C MET A 43 3.68 6.95 -6.32
N SER A 44 4.24 5.82 -6.75
CA SER A 44 4.59 5.62 -8.17
C SER A 44 3.36 5.46 -9.05
N LEU A 45 2.33 4.74 -8.57
CA LEU A 45 1.03 4.66 -9.26
C LEU A 45 0.35 6.04 -9.29
N ALA A 46 0.33 6.75 -8.17
CA ALA A 46 -0.24 8.10 -8.09
C ALA A 46 0.47 9.08 -9.05
N LYS A 47 1.81 9.04 -9.12
CA LYS A 47 2.59 9.87 -10.05
C LYS A 47 2.39 9.50 -11.51
N SER A 48 2.25 8.22 -11.83
CA SER A 48 1.90 7.78 -13.19
C SER A 48 0.55 8.35 -13.63
N LEU A 49 -0.45 8.34 -12.75
CA LEU A 49 -1.73 8.98 -13.00
C LEU A 49 -1.62 10.50 -13.08
N GLN A 50 -0.84 11.15 -12.21
CA GLN A 50 -0.64 12.60 -12.25
C GLN A 50 -0.02 13.02 -13.59
N ASN A 51 0.99 12.29 -14.07
CA ASN A 51 1.62 12.53 -15.37
C ASN A 51 0.65 12.31 -16.54
N SER A 52 -0.29 11.38 -16.42
CA SER A 52 -1.26 11.05 -17.48
C SER A 52 -2.48 11.97 -17.50
N LEU A 53 -2.93 12.46 -16.33
CA LEU A 53 -4.17 13.20 -16.15
C LEU A 53 -3.95 14.72 -15.98
N THR A 54 -2.71 15.15 -15.77
CA THR A 54 -2.34 16.57 -15.60
C THR A 54 -1.16 16.97 -16.49
N CYS A 55 -0.61 18.16 -16.28
CA CYS A 55 0.63 18.59 -16.90
C CYS A 55 1.69 18.83 -15.82
N THR A 56 2.73 17.99 -15.80
CA THR A 56 3.89 18.11 -14.91
C THR A 56 5.14 18.63 -15.65
N GLN A 57 4.99 19.00 -16.93
CA GLN A 57 6.08 19.39 -17.83
C GLN A 57 6.01 20.87 -18.20
N ILE A 58 7.12 21.40 -18.73
CA ILE A 58 7.25 22.79 -19.19
C ILE A 58 7.42 22.80 -20.73
N PRO A 59 6.69 23.64 -21.49
CA PRO A 59 5.68 24.59 -21.03
C PRO A 59 4.39 23.91 -20.57
N TRP A 60 3.71 24.51 -19.60
CA TRP A 60 2.44 24.03 -19.09
C TRP A 60 1.32 24.16 -20.14
N VAL A 61 0.45 23.16 -20.20
CA VAL A 61 -0.78 23.14 -20.99
C VAL A 61 -1.96 22.68 -20.12
N PRO A 62 -3.19 23.15 -20.38
CA PRO A 62 -4.35 22.75 -19.59
C PRO A 62 -4.67 21.25 -19.77
N PRO A 63 -5.15 20.56 -18.72
CA PRO A 63 -5.52 19.15 -18.79
C PRO A 63 -6.76 18.94 -19.67
N LEU A 64 -6.90 17.74 -20.24
CA LEU A 64 -8.05 17.37 -21.07
C LEU A 64 -9.35 17.20 -20.25
N ASP A 65 -9.25 16.71 -19.01
CA ASP A 65 -10.37 16.58 -18.08
C ASP A 65 -10.00 17.20 -16.74
N GLU A 66 -10.46 18.44 -16.51
CA GLU A 66 -10.18 19.21 -15.30
C GLU A 66 -10.63 18.49 -14.02
N ALA A 67 -11.71 17.70 -14.08
CA ALA A 67 -12.18 16.93 -12.94
C ALA A 67 -11.20 15.81 -12.55
N SER A 68 -10.65 15.11 -13.54
CA SER A 68 -9.62 14.09 -13.31
C SER A 68 -8.33 14.72 -12.79
N ALA A 69 -7.93 15.85 -13.37
CA ALA A 69 -6.75 16.58 -12.93
C ALA A 69 -6.87 17.09 -11.49
N ARG A 70 -8.05 17.59 -11.11
CA ARG A 70 -8.33 18.01 -9.74
C ARG A 70 -8.21 16.85 -8.76
N LEU A 71 -8.87 15.71 -9.06
CA LEU A 71 -8.86 14.57 -8.14
C LEU A 71 -7.43 14.07 -7.90
N ILE A 72 -6.65 13.84 -8.96
CA ILE A 72 -5.31 13.29 -8.77
C ILE A 72 -4.39 14.29 -8.05
N ASN A 73 -4.56 15.59 -8.25
CA ASN A 73 -3.81 16.59 -7.49
C ASN A 73 -4.24 16.66 -6.02
N ASP A 74 -5.52 16.47 -5.70
CA ASP A 74 -5.99 16.38 -4.31
C ASP A 74 -5.43 15.12 -3.62
N ILE A 75 -5.38 13.99 -4.31
CA ILE A 75 -4.70 12.78 -3.83
C ILE A 75 -3.21 13.05 -3.59
N ILE A 76 -2.51 13.65 -4.55
CA ILE A 76 -1.08 13.97 -4.41
C ILE A 76 -0.83 14.93 -3.25
N LEU A 77 -1.68 15.94 -3.05
CA LEU A 77 -1.59 16.85 -1.92
C LEU A 77 -1.61 16.09 -0.58
N ASN A 78 -2.55 15.16 -0.44
CA ASN A 78 -2.72 14.36 0.78
C ASN A 78 -1.64 13.28 0.94
N GLU A 79 -1.04 12.77 -0.13
CA GLU A 79 -0.13 11.62 -0.02
C GLU A 79 1.34 12.06 0.02
N GLU A 80 1.69 13.08 -0.76
CA GLU A 80 3.06 13.61 -0.87
C GLU A 80 3.32 14.74 0.14
N SER A 81 2.29 15.43 0.60
CA SER A 81 2.43 16.68 1.38
C SER A 81 1.28 16.95 2.36
N ASP A 82 0.78 15.91 3.04
CA ASP A 82 -0.16 16.08 4.16
C ASP A 82 0.49 16.83 5.33
N VAL A 83 -0.18 16.82 6.48
CA VAL A 83 0.34 17.28 7.75
C VAL A 83 0.41 16.16 8.77
N ASP A 84 1.33 16.27 9.73
CA ASP A 84 1.34 15.42 10.92
C ASP A 84 0.41 15.96 12.03
N ARG A 85 0.39 15.28 13.18
CA ARG A 85 -0.41 15.67 14.37
C ARG A 85 -0.14 17.09 14.87
N ALA A 86 1.00 17.68 14.54
CA ALA A 86 1.36 19.05 14.91
C ALA A 86 1.04 20.07 13.80
N GLY A 87 0.43 19.65 12.69
CA GLY A 87 0.15 20.49 11.52
C GLY A 87 1.38 20.75 10.65
N VAL A 88 2.47 19.98 10.82
CA VAL A 88 3.70 20.15 10.05
C VAL A 88 3.66 19.28 8.81
N ALA A 89 4.06 19.84 7.66
CA ALA A 89 4.04 19.13 6.39
C ALA A 89 4.82 17.80 6.43
N ALA A 90 4.19 16.72 5.95
CA ALA A 90 4.75 15.38 5.89
C ALA A 90 4.05 14.54 4.80
N SER A 91 4.82 13.78 4.04
CA SER A 91 4.23 12.74 3.19
C SER A 91 3.70 11.57 4.03
N HIS A 92 2.76 10.80 3.50
CA HIS A 92 2.27 9.59 4.15
C HIS A 92 3.39 8.56 4.41
N LEU A 93 4.38 8.43 3.52
CA LEU A 93 5.57 7.63 3.78
C LEU A 93 6.37 8.16 4.99
N THR A 94 6.50 9.48 5.12
CA THR A 94 7.17 10.10 6.27
C THR A 94 6.40 9.84 7.56
N LEU A 95 5.07 9.95 7.54
CA LEU A 95 4.21 9.61 8.68
C LEU A 95 4.38 8.15 9.08
N TYR A 96 4.40 7.24 8.10
CA TYR A 96 4.57 5.81 8.33
C TYR A 96 5.93 5.49 8.97
N LEU A 97 7.02 6.04 8.43
CA LEU A 97 8.37 5.86 8.97
C LEU A 97 8.53 6.46 10.38
N LYS A 98 7.90 7.61 10.66
CA LYS A 98 7.84 8.19 12.01
C LYS A 98 7.10 7.24 12.97
N ALA A 99 5.98 6.64 12.54
CA ALA A 99 5.26 5.66 13.34
C ALA A 99 6.08 4.38 13.58
N MET A 100 6.84 3.91 12.57
CA MET A 100 7.78 2.80 12.73
C MET A 100 8.82 3.13 13.81
N GLN A 101 9.42 4.30 13.73
CA GLN A 101 10.41 4.75 14.70
C GLN A 101 9.83 4.87 16.12
N GLU A 102 8.61 5.41 16.26
CA GLU A 102 7.90 5.58 17.54
C GLU A 102 7.78 4.26 18.31
N ILE A 103 7.44 3.17 17.60
CA ILE A 103 7.30 1.85 18.20
C ILE A 103 8.58 1.01 18.12
N GLY A 104 9.66 1.50 17.53
CA GLY A 104 10.91 0.73 17.34
C GLY A 104 10.83 -0.40 16.29
N ALA A 105 10.00 -0.25 15.26
CA ALA A 105 9.98 -1.15 14.11
C ALA A 105 11.24 -0.96 13.25
N PRO A 106 11.95 -2.03 12.84
CA PRO A 106 13.14 -1.90 12.01
C PRO A 106 12.82 -1.34 10.62
N THR A 107 13.62 -0.36 10.19
CA THR A 107 13.57 0.24 8.84
C THR A 107 14.76 -0.17 7.97
N ASP A 108 15.63 -1.04 8.49
CA ASP A 108 16.91 -1.45 7.89
C ASP A 108 16.80 -1.85 6.41
N LEU A 109 15.84 -2.72 6.07
CA LEU A 109 15.63 -3.16 4.68
C LEU A 109 15.19 -1.99 3.79
N PHE A 110 14.31 -1.13 4.31
CA PHE A 110 13.78 -0.01 3.55
C PHE A 110 14.82 1.10 3.34
N ASP A 111 15.64 1.36 4.36
CA ASP A 111 16.70 2.36 4.31
C ASP A 111 17.79 1.95 3.30
N GLU A 112 18.19 0.68 3.30
CA GLU A 112 19.13 0.14 2.31
C GLU A 112 18.53 0.22 0.90
N PHE A 113 17.30 -0.27 0.72
CA PHE A 113 16.57 -0.18 -0.55
C PHE A 113 16.52 1.25 -1.09
N LEU A 114 16.09 2.20 -0.27
CA LEU A 114 15.94 3.60 -0.66
C LEU A 114 17.30 4.24 -0.97
N SER A 115 18.36 3.84 -0.28
CA SER A 115 19.74 4.24 -0.57
C SER A 115 20.17 3.80 -1.98
N HIS A 116 19.88 2.55 -2.37
CA HIS A 116 20.16 2.05 -3.73
C HIS A 116 19.36 2.81 -4.79
N VAL A 117 18.05 3.00 -4.58
CA VAL A 117 17.20 3.75 -5.51
C VAL A 117 17.69 5.20 -5.69
N LYS A 118 18.06 5.88 -4.60
CA LYS A 118 18.62 7.24 -4.65
C LYS A 118 19.95 7.33 -5.41
N LYS A 119 20.71 6.23 -5.48
CA LYS A 119 21.94 6.12 -6.29
C LYS A 119 21.67 5.75 -7.75
N GLY A 120 20.41 5.58 -8.14
CA GLY A 120 19.99 5.28 -9.50
C GLY A 120 19.94 3.79 -9.85
N ALA A 121 19.97 2.89 -8.86
CA ALA A 121 19.75 1.47 -9.10
C ALA A 121 18.32 1.22 -9.62
N ALA A 122 18.15 0.19 -10.45
CA ALA A 122 16.82 -0.30 -10.81
C ALA A 122 16.10 -0.80 -9.55
N VAL A 123 14.78 -0.61 -9.48
CA VAL A 123 14.00 -0.96 -8.29
C VAL A 123 14.15 -2.44 -7.92
N ASP A 124 14.10 -3.33 -8.92
CA ASP A 124 14.24 -4.78 -8.70
C ASP A 124 15.60 -5.16 -8.11
N ASP A 125 16.68 -4.53 -8.60
CA ASP A 125 18.03 -4.74 -8.08
C ASP A 125 18.15 -4.20 -6.65
N ALA A 126 17.62 -3.00 -6.39
CA ALA A 126 17.62 -2.39 -5.07
C ALA A 126 16.86 -3.22 -4.03
N LEU A 127 15.70 -3.79 -4.40
CA LEU A 127 14.91 -4.66 -3.53
C LEU A 127 15.67 -5.95 -3.18
N ARG A 128 16.33 -6.54 -4.17
CA ARG A 128 17.14 -7.76 -4.00
C ARG A 128 18.38 -7.51 -3.14
N GLU A 129 19.10 -6.42 -3.41
CA GLU A 129 20.32 -6.03 -2.67
C GLU A 129 20.01 -5.71 -1.21
N ALA A 130 18.88 -5.06 -0.95
CA ALA A 130 18.41 -4.79 0.41
C ALA A 130 17.88 -6.03 1.16
N GLY A 131 17.78 -7.20 0.51
CA GLY A 131 17.33 -8.44 1.14
C GLY A 131 15.82 -8.48 1.43
N VAL A 132 15.01 -7.73 0.67
CA VAL A 132 13.55 -7.73 0.81
C VAL A 132 12.98 -9.12 0.48
N PRO A 133 11.98 -9.66 1.20
CA PRO A 133 11.40 -10.96 0.88
C PRO A 133 10.77 -11.02 -0.52
N ALA A 134 10.91 -12.15 -1.21
CA ALA A 134 10.49 -12.31 -2.62
C ALA A 134 9.03 -11.90 -2.90
N TYR A 135 8.10 -12.21 -1.98
CA TYR A 135 6.69 -11.84 -2.13
C TYR A 135 6.46 -10.31 -2.11
N ALA A 136 7.26 -9.58 -1.33
CA ALA A 136 7.24 -8.12 -1.29
C ALA A 136 7.98 -7.52 -2.50
N GLN A 137 9.04 -8.18 -2.98
CA GLN A 137 9.69 -7.78 -4.23
C GLN A 137 8.70 -7.86 -5.40
N GLU A 138 8.06 -9.03 -5.60
CA GLU A 138 7.07 -9.24 -6.67
C GLU A 138 5.97 -8.18 -6.63
N PHE A 139 5.45 -7.91 -5.43
CA PHE A 139 4.44 -6.89 -5.21
C PHE A 139 4.89 -5.52 -5.70
N VAL A 140 6.04 -5.02 -5.23
CA VAL A 140 6.54 -3.69 -5.61
C VAL A 140 6.91 -3.64 -7.10
N SER A 141 7.65 -4.63 -7.58
CA SER A 141 8.08 -4.71 -8.99
C SER A 141 6.89 -4.69 -9.95
N SER A 142 5.81 -5.39 -9.63
CA SER A 142 4.59 -5.37 -10.46
C SER A 142 3.94 -3.99 -10.53
N ASN A 143 3.88 -3.25 -9.40
CA ASN A 143 3.30 -1.91 -9.36
C ASN A 143 4.19 -0.88 -10.07
N ILE A 144 5.51 -0.99 -9.94
CA ILE A 144 6.47 -0.14 -10.63
C ILE A 144 6.45 -0.41 -12.14
N PHE A 145 6.38 -1.68 -12.55
CA PHE A 145 6.22 -2.04 -13.96
C PHE A 145 4.93 -1.45 -14.52
N LEU A 146 3.81 -1.60 -13.81
CA LEU A 146 2.54 -1.05 -14.23
C LEU A 146 2.56 0.48 -14.30
N ALA A 147 3.14 1.16 -13.31
CA ALA A 147 3.25 2.61 -13.30
C ALA A 147 4.05 3.16 -14.50
N ASN A 148 5.07 2.43 -14.95
CA ASN A 148 5.93 2.84 -16.05
C ASN A 148 5.40 2.45 -17.44
N HIS A 149 4.69 1.33 -17.55
CA HIS A 149 4.39 0.69 -18.83
C HIS A 149 2.90 0.40 -19.08
N GLY A 150 2.07 0.46 -18.04
CA GLY A 150 0.63 0.24 -18.15
C GLY A 150 -0.08 1.37 -18.90
N SER A 151 -1.22 1.06 -19.53
CA SER A 151 -2.10 2.14 -20.00
C SER A 151 -2.76 2.86 -18.82
N VAL A 152 -3.25 4.08 -19.06
CA VAL A 152 -3.85 4.92 -18.02
C VAL A 152 -5.03 4.24 -17.33
N GLU A 153 -5.84 3.47 -18.06
CA GLU A 153 -6.96 2.70 -17.49
C GLU A 153 -6.50 1.50 -16.66
N GLU A 154 -5.37 0.86 -17.00
CA GLU A 154 -4.78 -0.22 -16.19
C GLU A 154 -4.26 0.36 -14.87
N VAL A 155 -3.44 1.42 -14.94
CA VAL A 155 -2.92 2.11 -13.74
C VAL A 155 -4.05 2.64 -12.87
N ALA A 156 -5.07 3.28 -13.45
CA ALA A 156 -6.21 3.83 -12.71
C ALA A 156 -7.03 2.73 -12.03
N SER A 157 -7.19 1.59 -12.68
CA SER A 157 -7.91 0.45 -12.12
C SER A 157 -7.14 -0.20 -10.97
N CYS A 158 -5.84 -0.44 -11.14
CA CYS A 158 -4.97 -0.92 -10.06
C CYS A 158 -4.98 0.04 -8.86
N PHE A 159 -4.87 1.34 -9.12
CA PHE A 159 -4.91 2.37 -8.08
C PHE A 159 -6.24 2.37 -7.33
N LEU A 160 -7.37 2.38 -8.04
CA LEU A 160 -8.70 2.39 -7.43
C LEU A 160 -8.93 1.12 -6.59
N PHE A 161 -8.87 -0.05 -7.21
CA PHE A 161 -9.30 -1.29 -6.56
C PHE A 161 -8.24 -1.89 -5.64
N GLY A 162 -6.96 -1.70 -5.94
CA GLY A 162 -5.86 -2.24 -5.14
C GLY A 162 -5.34 -1.32 -4.05
N ARG A 163 -5.70 -0.03 -4.08
CA ARG A 163 -5.22 0.98 -3.12
C ARG A 163 -6.34 1.84 -2.57
N GLU A 164 -6.95 2.71 -3.36
CA GLU A 164 -7.88 3.75 -2.87
C GLU A 164 -9.10 3.16 -2.16
N GLU A 165 -9.79 2.20 -2.79
CA GLU A 165 -10.98 1.56 -2.20
C GLU A 165 -10.60 0.54 -1.12
N SER A 166 -9.47 -0.16 -1.31
CA SER A 166 -9.05 -1.24 -0.42
C SER A 166 -8.46 -0.72 0.89
N ILE A 167 -7.55 0.25 0.87
CA ILE A 167 -6.79 0.73 2.05
C ILE A 167 -7.70 1.07 3.25
N PRO A 168 -8.76 1.87 3.09
CA PRO A 168 -9.63 2.25 4.20
C PRO A 168 -10.39 1.06 4.77
N ILE A 169 -10.76 0.09 3.93
CA ILE A 169 -11.43 -1.14 4.37
C ILE A 169 -10.44 -2.04 5.13
N MET A 170 -9.24 -2.24 4.58
CA MET A 170 -8.17 -3.03 5.19
C MET A 170 -7.75 -2.43 6.55
N PHE A 171 -7.65 -1.10 6.64
CA PHE A 171 -7.27 -0.39 7.86
C PHE A 171 -8.37 -0.43 8.91
N ARG A 172 -9.66 -0.35 8.52
CA ARG A 172 -10.79 -0.63 9.42
C ARG A 172 -10.76 -2.07 9.92
N ALA A 173 -10.49 -3.05 9.05
CA ALA A 173 -10.39 -4.45 9.43
C ALA A 173 -9.23 -4.69 10.42
N LEU A 174 -8.07 -4.08 10.16
CA LEU A 174 -6.92 -4.09 11.07
C LEU A 174 -7.32 -3.50 12.42
N LEU A 175 -7.77 -2.24 12.49
CA LEU A 175 -8.17 -1.57 13.73
C LEU A 175 -9.26 -2.32 14.52
N HIS A 176 -10.23 -2.91 13.83
CA HIS A 176 -11.31 -3.68 14.48
C HIS A 176 -10.80 -4.97 15.12
N LYS A 177 -9.74 -5.58 14.57
CA LYS A 177 -9.13 -6.81 15.09
C LYS A 177 -7.89 -6.53 15.93
N TRP A 178 -7.50 -5.25 16.03
CA TRP A 178 -6.29 -4.82 16.67
C TRP A 178 -6.40 -4.97 18.21
N GLY A 179 -5.44 -5.66 18.81
CA GLY A 179 -5.30 -5.83 20.26
C GLY A 179 -4.37 -4.83 20.97
N ILE A 180 -3.79 -3.84 20.26
CA ILE A 180 -2.84 -2.89 20.84
C ILE A 180 -3.58 -1.66 21.36
N ALA A 181 -3.19 -1.18 22.54
CA ALA A 181 -3.77 0.00 23.13
C ALA A 181 -3.39 1.27 22.37
N VAL A 182 -4.25 2.29 22.42
CA VAL A 182 -4.08 3.52 21.62
C VAL A 182 -2.77 4.24 21.93
N ASP A 183 -2.34 4.21 23.18
CA ASP A 183 -1.13 4.81 23.69
C ASP A 183 0.15 4.05 23.34
N GLU A 184 0.06 2.78 22.92
CA GLU A 184 1.23 1.99 22.52
C GLU A 184 1.68 2.26 21.07
N ALA A 185 0.80 2.75 20.20
CA ALA A 185 1.12 3.08 18.80
C ALA A 185 0.36 4.30 18.24
N PRO A 186 0.38 5.46 18.94
CA PRO A 186 -0.49 6.59 18.62
C PRO A 186 -0.17 7.23 17.26
N GLY A 187 1.08 7.17 16.79
CA GLY A 187 1.46 7.62 15.44
C GLY A 187 0.91 6.72 14.34
N MET A 188 0.85 5.41 14.59
CA MET A 188 0.28 4.45 13.63
C MET A 188 -1.25 4.57 13.58
N ILE A 189 -1.90 4.77 14.73
CA ILE A 189 -3.35 5.01 14.78
C ILE A 189 -3.70 6.29 14.01
N TYR A 190 -2.97 7.37 14.25
CA TYR A 190 -3.15 8.60 13.47
C TYR A 190 -3.02 8.34 11.97
N TYR A 191 -1.99 7.61 11.53
CA TYR A 191 -1.81 7.26 10.12
C TYR A 191 -3.01 6.48 9.55
N LEU A 192 -3.51 5.45 10.25
CA LEU A 192 -4.65 4.65 9.79
C LEU A 192 -5.95 5.45 9.77
N GLU A 193 -6.24 6.20 10.84
CA GLU A 193 -7.43 7.06 10.94
C GLU A 193 -7.41 8.12 9.85
N ARG A 194 -6.24 8.71 9.55
CA ARG A 194 -6.09 9.69 8.47
C ARG A 194 -6.52 9.14 7.11
N HIS A 195 -6.17 7.90 6.78
CA HIS A 195 -6.60 7.26 5.53
C HIS A 195 -8.10 6.90 5.54
N ILE A 196 -8.66 6.55 6.69
CA ILE A 196 -10.10 6.28 6.84
C ILE A 196 -10.92 7.57 6.70
N GLU A 197 -10.43 8.68 7.25
CA GLU A 197 -11.07 9.99 7.17
C GLU A 197 -10.95 10.63 5.78
N LEU A 198 -9.77 10.57 5.16
CA LEU A 198 -9.53 11.12 3.82
C LEU A 198 -10.34 10.38 2.74
N ASP A 199 -10.52 9.07 2.88
CA ASP A 199 -11.43 8.29 2.02
C ASP A 199 -12.91 8.54 2.31
N SER A 200 -13.26 9.19 3.43
CA SER A 200 -14.65 9.41 3.80
C SER A 200 -15.34 10.42 2.86
N LYS A 201 -15.89 9.87 1.77
CA LYS A 201 -16.95 10.37 0.86
C LYS A 201 -16.54 11.04 -0.46
N GLN A 202 -15.28 11.33 -0.75
CA GLN A 202 -14.92 12.08 -1.98
C GLN A 202 -14.11 11.30 -3.01
N HIS A 203 -13.04 10.60 -2.62
CA HIS A 203 -12.10 10.04 -3.60
C HIS A 203 -12.60 8.76 -4.27
N GLY A 204 -13.11 7.76 -3.55
CA GLY A 204 -13.61 6.50 -4.15
C GLY A 204 -14.65 6.70 -5.26
N PRO A 205 -15.76 7.43 -5.03
CA PRO A 205 -16.74 7.71 -6.08
C PRO A 205 -16.19 8.54 -7.24
N ALA A 206 -15.26 9.46 -6.97
CA ALA A 206 -14.63 10.27 -8.02
C ALA A 206 -13.68 9.42 -8.88
N ALA A 207 -12.86 8.57 -8.26
CA ALA A 207 -11.94 7.66 -8.93
C ALA A 207 -12.69 6.63 -9.79
N THR A 208 -13.84 6.11 -9.32
CA THR A 208 -14.73 5.26 -10.13
C THR A 208 -15.19 5.97 -11.41
N LYS A 209 -15.63 7.24 -11.29
CA LYS A 209 -16.05 8.03 -12.46
C LYS A 209 -14.90 8.32 -13.42
N ILE A 210 -13.68 8.53 -12.93
CA ILE A 210 -12.50 8.70 -13.79
C ILE A 210 -12.26 7.41 -14.57
N LEU A 211 -12.26 6.26 -13.90
CA LEU A 211 -12.05 4.98 -14.56
C LEU A 211 -13.14 4.70 -15.62
N GLU A 212 -14.40 5.02 -15.31
CA GLU A 212 -15.52 4.97 -16.27
C GLU A 212 -15.27 5.82 -17.51
N LYS A 213 -14.75 7.05 -17.35
CA LYS A 213 -14.39 7.91 -18.48
C LYS A 213 -13.21 7.37 -19.29
N LEU A 214 -12.17 6.85 -18.63
CA LEU A 214 -10.98 6.32 -19.28
C LEU A 214 -11.29 5.08 -20.14
N ILE A 215 -12.17 4.22 -19.62
CA ILE A 215 -12.65 3.02 -20.32
C ILE A 215 -13.62 3.40 -21.45
N GLY A 216 -14.58 4.30 -21.18
CA GLY A 216 -15.62 4.66 -22.14
C GLY A 216 -16.43 3.45 -22.61
N ASN A 217 -16.71 3.37 -23.91
CA ASN A 217 -17.42 2.25 -24.54
C ASN A 217 -16.45 1.23 -25.20
N ASP A 218 -15.17 1.22 -24.81
CA ASP A 218 -14.14 0.37 -25.40
C ASP A 218 -14.02 -0.94 -24.61
N SER A 219 -14.37 -2.06 -25.25
CA SER A 219 -14.33 -3.39 -24.63
C SER A 219 -12.92 -3.88 -24.32
N VAL A 220 -11.91 -3.44 -25.07
CA VAL A 220 -10.51 -3.80 -24.82
C VAL A 220 -10.01 -3.07 -23.58
N ARG A 221 -10.28 -1.76 -23.46
CA ARG A 221 -9.95 -0.98 -22.25
C ARG A 221 -10.67 -1.52 -21.02
N HIS A 222 -11.94 -1.90 -21.17
CA HIS A 222 -12.70 -2.52 -20.10
C HIS A 222 -12.05 -3.83 -19.63
N ALA A 223 -11.67 -4.71 -20.57
CA ALA A 223 -11.02 -5.98 -20.23
C ALA A 223 -9.67 -5.78 -19.54
N LYS A 224 -8.85 -4.83 -20.02
CA LYS A 224 -7.58 -4.45 -19.41
C LYS A 224 -7.75 -3.92 -17.99
N ALA A 225 -8.67 -2.98 -17.79
CA ALA A 225 -8.96 -2.41 -16.48
C ALA A 225 -9.46 -3.49 -15.49
N LEU A 226 -10.36 -4.36 -15.92
CA LEU A 226 -10.84 -5.46 -15.08
C LEU A 226 -9.71 -6.42 -14.70
N HIS A 227 -8.87 -6.81 -15.67
CA HIS A 227 -7.73 -7.68 -15.39
C HIS A 227 -6.76 -7.02 -14.38
N SER A 228 -6.44 -5.74 -14.58
CA SER A 228 -5.59 -4.99 -13.68
C SER A 228 -6.17 -4.87 -12.26
N ALA A 229 -7.49 -4.69 -12.12
CA ALA A 229 -8.16 -4.71 -10.81
C ALA A 229 -8.00 -6.05 -10.10
N GLN A 230 -8.24 -7.15 -10.83
CA GLN A 230 -8.11 -8.50 -10.27
C GLN A 230 -6.67 -8.79 -9.83
N GLU A 231 -5.69 -8.45 -10.66
CA GLU A 231 -4.27 -8.64 -10.31
C GLU A 231 -3.84 -7.77 -9.14
N ALA A 232 -4.33 -6.53 -9.04
CA ALA A 232 -4.01 -5.66 -7.91
C ALA A 232 -4.50 -6.24 -6.56
N ILE A 233 -5.71 -6.79 -6.53
CA ILE A 233 -6.27 -7.45 -5.34
C ILE A 233 -5.50 -8.74 -5.04
N ARG A 234 -5.25 -9.59 -6.05
CA ARG A 234 -4.48 -10.84 -5.85
C ARG A 234 -3.06 -10.58 -5.39
N ALA A 235 -2.38 -9.57 -5.93
CA ALA A 235 -1.04 -9.21 -5.50
C ALA A 235 -1.02 -8.78 -4.04
N ARG A 236 -2.06 -8.05 -3.59
CA ARG A 236 -2.20 -7.68 -2.17
C ARG A 236 -2.43 -8.89 -1.27
N ILE A 237 -3.27 -9.84 -1.70
CA ILE A 237 -3.48 -11.10 -0.98
C ILE A 237 -2.13 -11.85 -0.85
N ARG A 238 -1.39 -12.02 -1.95
CA ARG A 238 -0.06 -12.66 -1.93
C ARG A 238 0.94 -11.96 -1.01
N LEU A 239 0.91 -10.62 -0.95
CA LEU A 239 1.74 -9.86 -0.01
C LEU A 239 1.41 -10.23 1.44
N TRP A 240 0.13 -10.39 1.77
CA TRP A 240 -0.27 -10.77 3.12
C TRP A 240 -0.06 -12.24 3.43
N ASP A 241 -0.25 -13.14 2.47
CA ASP A 241 0.09 -14.55 2.61
C ASP A 241 1.56 -14.68 3.02
N GLY A 242 2.47 -14.05 2.27
CA GLY A 242 3.90 -14.08 2.57
C GLY A 242 4.27 -13.46 3.93
N LEU A 243 3.51 -12.45 4.37
CA LEU A 243 3.71 -11.82 5.67
C LEU A 243 3.19 -12.71 6.82
N LEU A 244 2.04 -13.35 6.63
CA LEU A 244 1.44 -14.28 7.59
C LEU A 244 2.29 -15.55 7.76
N ASP A 245 2.86 -16.07 6.67
CA ASP A 245 3.80 -17.19 6.71
C ASP A 245 5.04 -16.84 7.55
N GLN A 246 5.57 -15.62 7.42
CA GLN A 246 6.69 -15.16 8.24
C GLN A 246 6.36 -15.07 9.73
N PHE A 247 5.12 -14.73 10.09
CA PHE A 247 4.69 -14.71 11.50
C PHE A 247 4.68 -16.11 12.08
N SER A 248 4.15 -17.08 11.33
CA SER A 248 4.04 -18.48 11.74
C SER A 248 5.42 -19.12 11.98
N ILE A 249 6.37 -18.93 11.05
CA ILE A 249 7.75 -19.43 11.22
C ILE A 249 8.46 -18.76 12.41
N GLY A 250 8.14 -17.49 12.69
CA GLY A 250 8.63 -16.79 13.88
C GLY A 250 8.19 -17.47 15.17
N GLN A 251 6.91 -17.85 15.25
CA GLN A 251 6.33 -18.50 16.43
C GLN A 251 6.87 -19.93 16.63
N GLU A 252 7.00 -20.70 15.55
CA GLU A 252 7.57 -22.06 15.61
C GLU A 252 9.01 -22.05 16.15
N ARG A 253 9.84 -21.09 15.70
CA ARG A 253 11.22 -20.95 16.19
C ARG A 253 11.30 -20.58 17.66
N ILE A 254 10.42 -19.69 18.14
CA ILE A 254 10.34 -19.35 19.57
C ILE A 254 9.95 -20.58 20.39
N ASN A 255 8.93 -21.32 19.95
CA ASN A 255 8.48 -22.53 20.64
C ASN A 255 9.58 -23.61 20.71
N GLN A 256 10.37 -23.79 19.65
CA GLN A 256 11.49 -24.74 19.62
C GLN A 256 12.63 -24.33 20.56
N VAL A 257 12.97 -23.03 20.62
CA VAL A 257 14.03 -22.52 21.51
C VAL A 257 13.59 -22.61 22.99
N SER A 258 12.34 -22.29 23.30
CA SER A 258 11.79 -22.43 24.66
C SER A 258 11.78 -23.90 25.12
N ALA A 259 11.32 -24.82 24.25
CA ALA A 259 11.35 -26.25 24.56
C ALA A 259 12.78 -26.78 24.77
N PHE A 260 13.76 -26.28 24.00
CA PHE A 260 15.16 -26.64 24.18
C PHE A 260 15.75 -26.05 25.47
N ALA A 261 15.39 -24.83 25.86
CA ALA A 261 15.82 -24.23 27.11
C ALA A 261 15.27 -24.97 28.34
N GLU A 262 14.03 -25.47 28.28
CA GLU A 262 13.45 -26.31 29.33
C GLU A 262 14.21 -27.66 29.48
N LEU A 263 14.62 -28.27 28.37
CA LEU A 263 15.39 -29.53 28.35
C LEU A 263 16.84 -29.42 28.85
N VAL A 264 17.43 -28.22 28.82
CA VAL A 264 18.83 -27.98 29.28
C VAL A 264 18.88 -27.61 30.76
N HIS A 265 17.72 -27.34 31.39
CA HIS A 265 17.60 -27.02 32.81
C HIS A 265 17.06 -28.17 33.68
N GLU A 266 16.88 -29.37 33.10
CA GLU A 266 16.71 -30.66 33.81
C GLU A 266 18.02 -31.48 33.84
#